data_AF-L8J6L9-F1
#
_entry.id   AF-L8J6L9-F1
#
_cell.length_a   1.000
_cell.length_b   1.000
_cell.length_c   1.000
_cell.angle_alpha   90.00
_cell.angle_beta   90.00
_cell.angle_gamma   90.00
#
_symmetry.space_group_name_H-M   'P 1'
#
loop_
_entity.id
_entity.type
_entity.pdbx_description
1 polymer ?
#
loop_
_entity_poly.entity_id
_entity_poly.type
_entity_poly.pdbx_seq_one_letter_code
_entity_poly.pdbx_strand_id
1 'polypeptide(L)' 'MMACAEKLGLQQEARLRKVRYYQGHYYDSVKYGVLRSEWEERNKKGPYLTNW' A
#
# COMPACT_ATOMS: atom_id res chain seq x y z
N MET A 1 1.23 3.42 10.12
CA MET A 1 1.45 3.33 8.66
C MET A 1 0.86 2.04 8.08
N MET A 2 1.27 0.84 8.56
CA MET A 2 0.77 -0.47 8.06
C MET A 2 -0.76 -0.64 8.18
N ALA A 3 -1.31 -0.44 9.38
CA ALA A 3 -2.76 -0.54 9.60
C ALA A 3 -3.59 0.43 8.72
N CYS A 4 -3.04 1.60 8.39
CA CYS A 4 -3.69 2.52 7.44
C CYS A 4 -3.68 1.96 6.02
N ALA A 5 -2.55 1.39 5.58
CA ALA A 5 -2.46 0.76 4.26
C ALA A 5 -3.45 -0.39 4.10
N GLU A 6 -3.55 -1.25 5.12
CA GLU A 6 -4.51 -2.37 5.15
C GLU A 6 -5.95 -1.88 5.16
N LYS A 7 -6.29 -0.85 5.97
CA LYS A 7 -7.63 -0.24 5.97
C LYS A 7 -7.98 0.44 4.65
N LEU A 8 -6.97 0.95 3.94
CA LEU A 8 -7.10 1.47 2.59
C LEU A 8 -7.16 0.36 1.54
N GLY A 9 -7.11 -0.92 1.91
CA GLY A 9 -7.20 -2.05 0.99
C GLY A 9 -5.93 -2.31 0.17
N LEU A 10 -4.78 -1.78 0.59
CA LEU A 10 -3.48 -2.11 0.00
C LEU A 10 -3.02 -3.48 0.51
N GLN A 11 -2.41 -4.28 -0.36
CA GLN A 11 -1.87 -5.61 -0.02
C GLN A 11 -0.38 -5.52 0.29
N GLN A 12 0.10 -6.32 1.25
CA GLN A 12 1.53 -6.40 1.55
C GLN A 12 2.23 -7.33 0.56
N GLU A 13 2.96 -6.77 -0.39
CA GLU A 13 3.58 -7.53 -1.48
C GLU A 13 4.96 -8.10 -1.11
N ALA A 14 5.70 -7.40 -0.24
CA ALA A 14 7.03 -7.84 0.14
C ALA A 14 7.47 -7.28 1.51
N ARG A 15 8.31 -8.06 2.19
CA ARG A 15 9.06 -7.63 3.38
C ARG A 15 10.52 -8.01 3.23
N LEU A 16 11.38 -7.02 3.04
CA LEU A 16 12.82 -7.21 2.94
C LEU A 16 13.45 -6.92 4.30
N ARG A 17 14.14 -7.91 4.87
CA ARG A 17 14.66 -7.82 6.24
C ARG A 17 15.98 -7.08 6.32
N LYS A 18 16.15 -6.23 7.34
CA LYS A 18 17.40 -5.53 7.67
C LYS A 18 18.03 -4.73 6.52
N VAL A 19 17.22 -4.15 5.65
CA VAL A 19 17.73 -3.44 4.44
C VAL A 19 18.05 -1.98 4.68
N ARG A 20 17.53 -1.36 5.74
CA ARG A 20 17.77 0.04 6.05
C ARG A 20 18.51 0.14 7.38
N TYR A 21 19.66 0.79 7.38
CA TYR A 21 20.41 1.07 8.61
C TYR A 21 20.18 2.52 9.03
N TYR A 22 19.76 2.72 10.28
CA TYR A 22 19.52 4.05 10.84
C TYR A 22 19.78 4.04 12.35
N GLN A 23 20.58 4.99 12.84
CA GLN A 23 20.90 5.14 14.27
C GLN A 23 21.30 3.83 14.98
N GLY A 24 22.25 3.07 14.43
CA GLY A 24 22.70 1.83 15.06
C GLY A 24 21.83 0.61 14.83
N HIS A 25 20.66 0.77 14.21
CA HIS A 25 19.66 -0.30 14.09
C HIS A 25 19.34 -0.61 12.62
N TYR A 26 19.09 -1.89 12.36
CA TYR A 26 18.61 -2.36 11.08
C TYR A 26 17.08 -2.47 11.09
N TYR A 27 16.47 -1.95 10.04
CA TYR A 27 15.03 -1.95 9.84
C TYR A 27 14.66 -2.73 8.59
N ASP A 28 13.48 -3.34 8.65
CA ASP A 28 12.87 -4.00 7.51
C ASP A 28 12.20 -2.96 6.61
N SER A 29 12.24 -3.19 5.30
CA SER A 29 11.43 -2.45 4.34
C SER A 29 10.22 -3.30 3.98
N VAL A 30 9.04 -2.74 4.17
CA VAL A 30 7.76 -3.38 3.82
C VAL A 30 7.15 -2.63 2.65
N LYS A 31 6.70 -3.35 1.62
CA LYS A 31 6.06 -2.81 0.43
C LYS A 31 4.58 -3.15 0.44
N TYR A 32 3.75 -2.15 0.19
CA TYR A 32 2.32 -2.29 -0.01
C TYR A 32 1.95 -1.78 -1.39
N GLY A 33 1.06 -2.49 -2.07
CA GLY A 33 0.61 -2.20 -3.42
C GLY A 33 -0.90 -2.39 -3.59
N VAL A 34 -1.40 -1.88 -4.70
CA VAL A 34 -2.75 -2.12 -5.21
C VAL A 34 -2.68 -2.07 -6.72
N LEU A 35 -3.39 -2.98 -7.39
CA LEU A 35 -3.47 -2.98 -8.83
C LEU A 35 -4.41 -1.88 -9.30
N ARG A 36 -4.16 -1.37 -10.52
CA ARG A 36 -5.04 -0.39 -11.15
C ARG A 36 -6.48 -0.90 -11.28
N SER A 37 -6.67 -2.18 -11.63
CA SER A 37 -7.97 -2.82 -11.71
C SER A 37 -8.72 -2.80 -10.37
N GLU A 38 -8.03 -3.14 -9.27
CA GLU A 38 -8.58 -3.11 -7.92
C GLU A 38 -8.95 -1.68 -7.49
N TRP A 39 -8.12 -0.70 -7.83
CA TRP A 39 -8.41 0.71 -7.59
C TRP A 39 -9.66 1.18 -8.36
N GLU A 40 -9.73 0.90 -9.66
CA GLU A 40 -10.86 1.27 -10.52
C GLU A 40 -12.16 0.58 -10.05
N GLU A 41 -12.12 -0.69 -9.67
CA GLU A 41 -13.28 -1.40 -9.13
C GLU A 41 -13.80 -0.78 -7.84
N ARG A 42 -12.91 -0.34 -6.95
CA ARG A 42 -13.29 0.36 -5.72
C ARG A 42 -13.91 1.72 -6.00
N ASN A 43 -13.38 2.47 -6.96
CA ASN A 43 -13.91 3.79 -7.31
C ASN A 43 -15.21 3.74 -8.12
N LYS A 44 -15.50 2.63 -8.82
CA LYS A 44 -16.82 2.40 -9.46
C LYS A 44 -17.99 2.41 -8.48
N LYS A 45 -17.74 2.12 -7.20
CA LYS A 45 -18.76 2.11 -6.15
C LYS A 45 -18.98 3.48 -5.50
N GLY A 46 -18.22 4.51 -5.90
CA GLY A 46 -18.38 5.88 -5.41
C GLY A 46 -19.22 6.75 -6.36
N PRO A 47 -20.02 7.70 -5.86
CA PRO A 47 -20.91 8.54 -6.68
C PRO A 47 -20.20 9.56 -7.59
N TYR A 48 -18.87 9.49 -7.74
CA TYR A 48 -18.05 10.49 -8.44
C TYR A 48 -17.17 9.89 -9.53
N LEU A 49 -17.68 8.93 -10.30
CA LEU A 49 -17.11 8.68 -11.63
C LEU A 49 -17.62 9.75 -12.60
N THR A 50 -17.02 10.94 -12.55
CA THR A 50 -17.09 11.91 -13.65
C THR A 50 -15.78 11.87 -14.41
N ASN A 51 -15.89 11.65 -15.72
CA ASN A 51 -14.84 11.66 -16.72
C ASN A 51 -13.83 12.81 -16.48
N TRP A 52 -12.55 12.45 -16.42
CA TRP A 52 -11.46 13.31 -16.84
C TRP A 52 -11.08 12.93 -18.27
#